data_AF-R9P0D9-F1
#
_entry.id   AF-R9P0D9-F1
#
_cell.length_a   1.000
_cell.length_b   1.000
_cell.length_c   1.000
_cell.angle_alpha   90.00
_cell.angle_beta   90.00
_cell.angle_gamma   90.00
#
_symmetry.space_group_name_H-M   'P 1'
#
loop_
_entity.id
_entity.type
_entity.pdbx_description
1 polymer ?
#
loop_
_entity_poly.entity_id
_entity_poly.type
_entity_poly.pdbx_seq_one_letter_code
_entity_poly.pdbx_strand_id
1 'polypeptide(L)'
;MKKRSPQQPVRRSTRILQRTSPYFSSKDVEPEGSTSHARPIKIATGSDEAHLERSAARKGRGSRSKRRTGCKIEQANDPPLLPEVERVHGLARQANFYGLIQEIVTPNVFRLLVATCLLNQTKGRAAMPVFWELLKRWPDEHSLARANIVELTDLLQPIGLHNIRARRLVSMAQTMVEIPYNESNLFKSRDRTAPDSPIGIYPGVGRYAIDSWRIFVAGGGASVGLRGAKPVSPFDTVSVEAEASGTQLAPALPSMSRNVEAMEAEWKTVMPLDKELRAYLVWRWAKEGKVWDPVRGVASTSRGSH
;
A
#
# COMPACT_ATOMS: atom_id res chain seq x y z
N MET A 1 -46.93 4.34 24.99
CA MET A 1 -45.50 4.07 24.65
C MET A 1 -44.60 5.06 25.39
N LYS A 2 -43.35 4.71 25.75
CA LYS A 2 -42.38 5.65 26.36
C LYS A 2 -41.50 6.28 25.28
N LYS A 3 -41.43 7.61 25.22
CA LYS A 3 -40.53 8.35 24.30
C LYS A 3 -39.07 8.23 24.77
N ARG A 4 -38.11 8.06 23.85
CA ARG A 4 -36.67 8.10 24.15
C ARG A 4 -36.12 9.52 24.00
N SER A 5 -35.29 9.95 24.95
CA SER A 5 -34.55 11.21 24.89
C SER A 5 -33.40 11.15 23.87
N PRO A 6 -33.01 12.27 23.24
CA PRO A 6 -31.87 12.30 22.32
C PRO A 6 -30.53 12.16 23.07
N GLN A 7 -29.56 11.48 22.45
CA GLN A 7 -28.18 11.40 22.95
C GLN A 7 -27.32 12.54 22.41
N GLN A 8 -26.36 13.01 23.22
CA GLN A 8 -25.39 14.03 22.81
C GLN A 8 -24.31 13.46 21.87
N PRO A 9 -23.76 14.26 20.93
CA PRO A 9 -22.74 13.80 19.99
C PRO A 9 -21.37 13.59 20.66
N VAL A 10 -20.74 12.46 20.39
CA VAL A 10 -19.41 12.11 20.90
C VAL A 10 -18.34 12.99 20.23
N ARG A 11 -17.63 13.82 21.01
CA ARG A 11 -16.48 14.60 20.54
C ARG A 11 -15.34 13.66 20.10
N ARG A 12 -15.04 13.61 18.80
CA ARG A 12 -13.83 12.94 18.28
C ARG A 12 -12.62 13.87 18.40
N SER A 13 -11.52 13.37 18.97
CA SER A 13 -10.30 14.14 19.18
C SER A 13 -9.56 14.40 17.85
N THR A 14 -9.35 15.66 17.51
CA THR A 14 -8.62 16.11 16.32
C THR A 14 -7.19 16.54 16.67
N ARG A 15 -6.29 15.56 16.81
CA ARG A 15 -4.84 15.79 16.82
C ARG A 15 -4.13 14.83 15.86
N ILE A 16 -4.05 15.23 14.59
CA ILE A 16 -3.08 14.68 13.65
C ILE A 16 -1.77 15.43 13.92
N LEU A 17 -0.77 14.72 14.47
CA LEU A 17 0.59 15.25 14.56
C LEU A 17 1.16 15.37 13.13
N GLN A 18 1.52 16.58 12.72
CA GLN A 18 2.22 16.83 11.46
C GLN A 18 3.64 16.28 11.54
N ARG A 19 3.82 14.99 11.23
CA ARG A 19 5.15 14.43 10.95
C ARG A 19 5.58 14.93 9.57
N THR A 20 6.64 15.73 9.53
CA THR A 20 7.29 16.14 8.28
C THR A 20 7.84 14.94 7.53
N SER A 21 7.91 15.06 6.20
CA SER A 21 8.39 13.98 5.32
C SER A 21 9.92 13.81 5.47
N PRO A 22 10.45 12.57 5.56
CA PRO A 22 11.90 12.34 5.72
C PRO A 22 12.75 12.80 4.52
N TYR A 23 12.12 13.12 3.39
CA TYR A 23 12.79 13.68 2.21
C TYR A 23 13.14 15.17 2.31
N PHE A 24 12.78 15.84 3.42
CA PHE A 24 13.04 17.26 3.65
C PHE A 24 13.96 17.54 4.86
N SER A 25 14.73 16.56 5.31
CA SER A 25 15.89 16.85 6.18
C SER A 25 16.91 17.65 5.39
N SER A 26 17.12 18.91 5.77
CA SER A 26 18.14 19.78 5.17
C SER A 26 19.53 19.16 5.27
N LYS A 27 20.37 19.42 4.26
CA LYS A 27 21.79 19.04 4.28
C LYS A 27 22.51 19.68 5.46
N ASP A 28 23.45 18.95 6.02
CA ASP A 28 24.32 19.40 7.09
C ASP A 28 25.17 20.61 6.64
N VAL A 29 25.35 21.56 7.55
CA VAL A 29 26.28 22.69 7.43
C VAL A 29 27.11 22.68 8.69
N GLU A 30 28.38 22.29 8.56
CA GLU A 30 29.36 22.32 9.64
C GLU A 30 29.62 23.75 10.15
N PRO A 31 29.80 23.91 11.47
CA PRO A 31 30.76 24.86 12.00
C PRO A 31 31.72 24.19 12.99
N GLU A 32 33.02 24.23 12.70
CA GLU A 32 34.05 23.99 13.72
C GLU A 32 34.00 25.07 14.81
N GLY A 33 34.37 24.75 16.07
CA GLY A 33 34.42 25.78 17.11
C GLY A 33 34.55 25.36 18.58
N SER A 34 35.70 24.79 18.95
CA SER A 34 36.36 24.99 20.26
C SER A 34 35.62 24.73 21.61
N THR A 35 36.00 23.61 22.25
CA THR A 35 36.50 23.50 23.65
C THR A 35 35.65 23.83 24.89
N SER A 36 35.47 22.79 25.74
CA SER A 36 36.00 22.66 27.13
C SER A 36 34.99 22.35 28.27
N HIS A 37 35.41 21.42 29.15
CA HIS A 37 35.11 21.21 30.59
C HIS A 37 33.65 21.24 31.12
N ALA A 38 33.24 20.49 32.16
CA ALA A 38 33.78 19.29 32.85
C ALA A 38 32.64 18.63 33.69
N ARG A 39 32.87 17.43 34.29
CA ARG A 39 31.99 16.80 35.30
C ARG A 39 32.57 17.00 36.72
N PRO A 40 31.75 17.09 37.79
CA PRO A 40 31.26 15.90 38.56
C PRO A 40 29.72 15.89 38.73
N ILE A 41 28.98 14.87 39.16
CA ILE A 41 29.18 13.58 39.88
C ILE A 41 29.05 13.65 41.42
N LYS A 42 27.88 13.16 41.92
CA LYS A 42 27.58 12.73 43.32
C LYS A 42 27.56 13.88 44.37
N ILE A 43 27.11 13.75 45.62
CA ILE A 43 26.89 12.61 46.55
C ILE A 43 25.49 12.70 47.22
N ALA A 44 25.02 11.61 47.85
CA ALA A 44 23.78 11.54 48.63
C ALA A 44 24.04 11.27 50.12
N THR A 45 23.14 11.76 50.98
CA THR A 45 22.98 11.44 52.42
C THR A 45 21.47 11.37 52.72
N GLY A 46 20.96 10.59 53.68
CA GLY A 46 21.62 9.62 54.58
C GLY A 46 21.03 9.69 55.99
N SER A 47 20.66 8.53 56.57
CA SER A 47 20.08 8.32 57.93
C SER A 47 18.71 8.97 58.24
N ASP A 48 17.92 8.61 59.27
CA ASP A 48 17.47 7.35 59.94
C ASP A 48 16.34 7.80 60.95
N GLU A 49 15.59 7.05 61.79
CA GLU A 49 15.44 5.63 62.23
C GLU A 49 14.01 5.46 62.85
N ALA A 50 13.72 4.31 63.50
CA ALA A 50 12.68 4.02 64.52
C ALA A 50 11.26 3.66 63.99
N HIS A 51 10.80 2.40 64.14
CA HIS A 51 10.14 1.77 65.32
C HIS A 51 8.69 2.27 65.58
N LEU A 52 7.70 1.45 66.00
CA LEU A 52 7.70 0.13 66.65
C LEU A 52 6.40 -0.69 66.33
N GLU A 53 6.48 -2.03 66.34
CA GLU A 53 5.45 -3.12 66.33
C GLU A 53 3.93 -2.88 66.07
N ARG A 54 3.28 -3.83 65.37
CA ARG A 54 2.55 -4.98 66.02
C ARG A 54 2.04 -6.08 65.06
N SER A 55 1.70 -7.23 65.65
CA SER A 55 1.53 -8.54 65.00
C SER A 55 0.08 -9.01 64.82
N ALA A 56 -0.22 -9.68 63.70
CA ALA A 56 -1.26 -10.72 63.59
C ALA A 56 -0.96 -11.66 62.41
N ALA A 57 -1.43 -12.91 62.45
CA ALA A 57 -1.10 -13.94 61.44
C ALA A 57 -2.32 -14.65 60.86
N ARG A 58 -2.24 -15.10 59.60
CA ARG A 58 -2.89 -16.34 59.13
C ARG A 58 -2.30 -16.86 57.79
N LYS A 59 -2.58 -18.14 57.50
CA LYS A 59 -1.94 -18.97 56.46
C LYS A 59 -2.67 -18.87 55.11
N GLY A 60 -1.94 -18.93 53.98
CA GLY A 60 -2.51 -19.06 52.63
C GLY A 60 -1.51 -19.64 51.62
N ARG A 61 -1.71 -20.88 51.17
CA ARG A 61 -0.81 -21.65 50.29
C ARG A 61 -0.60 -20.99 48.91
N GLY A 62 0.64 -20.99 48.40
CA GLY A 62 0.98 -20.73 46.99
C GLY A 62 2.21 -21.54 46.57
N SER A 63 2.18 -22.18 45.41
CA SER A 63 3.12 -23.27 45.05
C SER A 63 4.25 -22.87 44.09
N ARG A 64 5.49 -22.88 44.60
CA ARG A 64 6.71 -23.42 43.96
C ARG A 64 6.81 -23.35 42.42
N SER A 65 7.18 -22.18 41.88
CA SER A 65 7.76 -22.11 40.52
C SER A 65 9.30 -22.24 40.58
N LYS A 66 9.90 -22.94 39.60
CA LYS A 66 11.36 -23.18 39.57
C LYS A 66 12.11 -21.95 39.04
N ARG A 67 13.02 -21.39 39.84
CA ARG A 67 14.14 -20.62 39.31
C ARG A 67 14.96 -21.53 38.37
N ARG A 68 15.15 -21.14 37.11
CA ARG A 68 16.27 -21.61 36.28
C ARG A 68 17.29 -20.47 36.19
N THR A 69 18.55 -20.80 36.41
CA THR A 69 19.70 -19.91 36.26
C THR A 69 19.80 -19.45 34.80
N GLY A 70 20.04 -18.15 34.59
CA GLY A 70 20.38 -17.62 33.28
C GLY A 70 21.83 -17.97 32.93
N CYS A 71 22.05 -18.56 31.77
CA CYS A 71 23.38 -18.66 31.19
C CYS A 71 23.68 -17.34 30.47
N LYS A 72 24.76 -16.65 30.83
CA LYS A 72 25.33 -15.59 30.00
C LYS A 72 25.97 -16.24 28.78
N ILE A 73 25.43 -15.99 27.59
CA ILE A 73 26.18 -16.11 26.34
C ILE A 73 26.32 -14.70 25.81
N GLU A 74 27.55 -14.21 25.75
CA GLU A 74 27.85 -12.87 25.26
C GLU A 74 27.94 -12.96 23.73
N GLN A 75 26.88 -12.54 23.04
CA GLN A 75 26.84 -12.54 21.58
C GLN A 75 27.63 -11.34 21.04
N ALA A 76 28.58 -11.62 20.16
CA ALA A 76 29.44 -10.62 19.57
C ALA A 76 28.75 -9.88 18.42
N ASN A 77 28.87 -8.55 18.42
CA ASN A 77 28.69 -7.66 17.28
C ASN A 77 27.51 -8.00 16.34
N ASP A 78 26.28 -7.85 16.83
CA ASP A 78 25.12 -7.73 15.93
C ASP A 78 25.39 -6.61 14.91
N PRO A 79 25.32 -6.88 13.58
CA PRO A 79 25.40 -5.82 12.59
C PRO A 79 24.22 -4.86 12.77
N PRO A 80 24.38 -3.56 12.48
CA PRO A 80 23.31 -2.58 12.66
C PRO A 80 22.08 -3.02 11.88
N LEU A 81 20.96 -3.22 12.60
CA LEU A 81 19.69 -3.66 12.04
C LEU A 81 19.28 -2.69 10.92
N LEU A 82 19.42 -3.14 9.67
CA LEU A 82 18.95 -2.38 8.51
C LEU A 82 17.47 -2.05 8.74
N PRO A 83 17.05 -0.78 8.54
CA PRO A 83 15.70 -0.36 8.86
C PRO A 83 14.69 -1.25 8.12
N GLU A 84 13.69 -1.77 8.83
CA GLU A 84 12.71 -2.73 8.27
C GLU A 84 12.16 -2.15 6.97
N VAL A 85 12.52 -2.79 5.85
CA VAL A 85 12.24 -2.25 4.52
C VAL A 85 10.74 -2.01 4.40
N GLU A 86 10.36 -0.76 4.14
CA GLU A 86 8.97 -0.33 4.17
C GLU A 86 8.12 -1.19 3.23
N ARG A 87 7.10 -1.84 3.78
CA ARG A 87 6.26 -2.81 3.05
C ARG A 87 4.87 -2.29 2.79
N VAL A 88 4.67 -1.76 1.59
CA VAL A 88 3.34 -1.48 1.05
C VAL A 88 2.77 -2.80 0.52
N HIS A 89 1.53 -3.12 0.90
CA HIS A 89 0.85 -4.39 0.63
C HIS A 89 1.60 -5.72 0.95
N GLY A 90 2.83 -5.68 1.49
CA GLY A 90 3.71 -6.83 1.73
C GLY A 90 4.98 -6.83 0.86
N LEU A 91 4.95 -6.10 -0.26
CA LEU A 91 6.04 -5.88 -1.19
C LEU A 91 7.04 -4.87 -0.60
N ALA A 92 8.33 -5.14 -0.75
CA ALA A 92 9.38 -4.26 -0.26
C ALA A 92 9.57 -3.04 -1.18
N ARG A 93 9.52 -1.84 -0.60
CA ARG A 93 9.77 -0.57 -1.31
C ARG A 93 11.20 -0.52 -1.85
N GLN A 94 11.36 0.03 -3.05
CA GLN A 94 12.63 0.20 -3.75
C GLN A 94 12.76 1.63 -4.30
N ALA A 95 13.89 1.94 -4.94
CA ALA A 95 14.14 3.28 -5.46
C ALA A 95 13.06 3.76 -6.45
N ASN A 96 12.60 2.89 -7.37
CA ASN A 96 11.66 3.24 -8.46
C ASN A 96 10.39 2.37 -8.46
N PHE A 97 10.09 1.73 -7.34
CA PHE A 97 8.93 0.89 -7.12
C PHE A 97 8.46 1.09 -5.67
N TYR A 98 7.23 1.57 -5.48
CA TYR A 98 6.73 1.99 -4.17
C TYR A 98 6.30 0.81 -3.29
N GLY A 99 5.83 -0.27 -3.92
CA GLY A 99 5.35 -1.49 -3.25
C GLY A 99 3.84 -1.72 -3.43
N LEU A 100 3.14 -0.96 -4.27
CA LEU A 100 1.75 -1.27 -4.60
C LEU A 100 1.71 -2.45 -5.58
N ILE A 101 0.84 -3.42 -5.29
CA ILE A 101 0.57 -4.55 -6.21
C ILE A 101 0.14 -4.07 -7.60
N GLN A 102 -0.53 -2.91 -7.67
CA GLN A 102 -0.85 -2.21 -8.91
C GLN A 102 0.36 -2.00 -9.82
N GLU A 103 1.54 -1.66 -9.28
CA GLU A 103 2.77 -1.44 -10.08
C GLU A 103 3.28 -2.73 -10.74
N ILE A 104 2.92 -3.91 -10.21
CA ILE A 104 3.32 -5.22 -10.73
C ILE A 104 2.33 -5.74 -11.77
N VAL A 105 1.02 -5.56 -11.53
CA VAL A 105 -0.02 -6.25 -12.31
C VAL A 105 -0.50 -5.46 -13.53
N THR A 106 -0.22 -4.17 -13.64
CA THR A 106 -0.56 -3.37 -14.83
C THR A 106 0.50 -3.53 -15.94
N PRO A 107 0.09 -3.53 -17.23
CA PRO A 107 -1.16 -2.97 -17.78
C PRO A 107 -2.42 -3.87 -17.71
N ASN A 108 -2.35 -5.12 -17.26
CA ASN A 108 -3.52 -6.00 -17.26
C ASN A 108 -4.64 -5.51 -16.33
N VAL A 109 -5.78 -5.14 -16.92
CA VAL A 109 -6.93 -4.53 -16.21
C VAL A 109 -7.66 -5.55 -15.34
N PHE A 110 -7.85 -6.79 -15.78
CA PHE A 110 -8.48 -7.84 -14.97
C PHE A 110 -7.71 -8.09 -13.67
N ARG A 111 -6.38 -8.29 -13.75
CA ARG A 111 -5.53 -8.48 -12.57
C ARG A 111 -5.57 -7.27 -11.63
N LEU A 112 -5.65 -6.05 -12.16
CA LEU A 112 -5.86 -4.82 -11.38
C LEU A 112 -7.22 -4.79 -10.66
N LEU A 113 -8.31 -5.17 -11.35
CA LEU A 113 -9.65 -5.19 -10.76
C LEU A 113 -9.81 -6.30 -9.72
N VAL A 114 -9.24 -7.49 -9.95
CA VAL A 114 -9.15 -8.56 -8.95
C VAL A 114 -8.35 -8.07 -7.72
N ALA A 115 -7.18 -7.47 -7.91
CA ALA A 115 -6.35 -6.97 -6.81
C ALA A 115 -7.08 -5.91 -5.96
N THR A 116 -7.68 -4.90 -6.61
CA THR A 116 -8.43 -3.86 -5.90
C THR A 116 -9.68 -4.41 -5.21
N CYS A 117 -10.34 -5.42 -5.78
CA CYS A 117 -11.46 -6.13 -5.14
C CYS A 117 -11.05 -6.83 -3.83
N LEU A 118 -9.88 -7.50 -3.81
CA LEU A 118 -9.37 -8.17 -2.61
C LEU A 118 -8.84 -7.21 -1.53
N LEU A 119 -8.33 -6.03 -1.93
CA LEU A 119 -7.81 -5.03 -0.99
C LEU A 119 -8.92 -4.24 -0.25
N ASN A 120 -10.15 -4.21 -0.77
CA ASN A 120 -11.28 -3.54 -0.12
C ASN A 120 -11.53 -4.06 1.31
N GLN A 121 -11.09 -3.29 2.32
CA GLN A 121 -11.13 -3.62 3.75
C GLN A 121 -10.22 -4.79 4.19
N THR A 122 -9.16 -5.13 3.44
CA THR A 122 -8.15 -6.14 3.84
C THR A 122 -6.73 -5.59 3.70
N LYS A 123 -5.87 -5.90 4.68
CA LYS A 123 -4.43 -5.56 4.60
C LYS A 123 -3.77 -6.36 3.47
N GLY A 124 -3.05 -5.70 2.57
CA GLY A 124 -2.40 -6.35 1.42
C GLY A 124 -1.54 -7.58 1.78
N ARG A 125 -0.85 -7.57 2.93
CA ARG A 125 -0.03 -8.71 3.40
C ARG A 125 -0.83 -10.02 3.56
N ALA A 126 -2.14 -9.92 3.80
CA ALA A 126 -3.04 -11.07 3.84
C ALA A 126 -3.72 -11.34 2.48
N ALA A 127 -3.99 -10.30 1.69
CA ALA A 127 -4.58 -10.44 0.35
C ALA A 127 -3.61 -11.03 -0.69
N MET A 128 -2.31 -10.73 -0.62
CA MET A 128 -1.34 -11.12 -1.64
C MET A 128 -1.20 -12.63 -1.89
N PRO A 129 -1.08 -13.50 -0.87
CA PRO A 129 -1.02 -14.95 -1.11
C PRO A 129 -2.28 -15.48 -1.79
N VAL A 130 -3.45 -14.99 -1.36
CA VAL A 130 -4.75 -15.35 -1.94
C VAL A 130 -4.90 -14.82 -3.36
N PHE A 131 -4.40 -13.62 -3.66
CA PHE A 131 -4.40 -13.03 -5.00
C PHE A 131 -3.62 -13.88 -6.01
N TRP A 132 -2.40 -14.30 -5.67
CA TRP A 132 -1.57 -15.11 -6.56
C TRP A 132 -2.11 -16.54 -6.75
N GLU A 133 -2.63 -17.17 -5.70
CA GLU A 133 -3.30 -18.48 -5.82
C GLU A 133 -4.62 -18.39 -6.60
N LEU A 134 -5.34 -17.26 -6.53
CA LEU A 134 -6.52 -17.00 -7.37
C LEU A 134 -6.12 -16.94 -8.86
N LEU A 135 -5.14 -16.11 -9.22
CA LEU A 135 -4.66 -16.01 -10.60
C LEU A 135 -4.05 -17.33 -11.12
N LYS A 136 -3.51 -18.17 -10.25
CA LYS A 136 -3.01 -19.51 -10.63
C LYS A 136 -4.14 -20.47 -11.04
N ARG A 137 -5.35 -20.31 -10.50
CA ARG A 137 -6.53 -21.13 -10.83
C ARG A 137 -7.40 -20.51 -11.93
N TRP A 138 -7.48 -19.18 -11.94
CA TRP A 138 -8.30 -18.39 -12.85
C TRP A 138 -7.47 -17.19 -13.35
N PRO A 139 -6.57 -17.39 -14.33
CA PRO A 139 -5.60 -16.39 -14.79
C PRO A 139 -6.21 -15.25 -15.60
N ASP A 140 -7.46 -15.41 -16.04
CA ASP A 140 -8.15 -14.53 -17.00
C ASP A 140 -9.66 -14.39 -16.70
N GLU A 141 -10.30 -13.49 -17.43
CA GLU A 141 -11.73 -13.17 -17.36
C GLU A 141 -12.59 -14.41 -17.64
N HIS A 142 -12.24 -15.20 -18.67
CA HIS A 142 -13.04 -16.33 -19.15
C HIS A 142 -13.03 -17.54 -18.19
N SER A 143 -11.96 -17.72 -17.44
CA SER A 143 -11.82 -18.73 -16.40
C SER A 143 -12.49 -18.28 -15.10
N LEU A 144 -12.32 -17.04 -14.66
CA LEU A 144 -12.98 -16.53 -13.45
C LEU A 144 -14.50 -16.38 -13.62
N ALA A 145 -14.98 -16.03 -14.81
CA ALA A 145 -16.42 -15.95 -15.13
C ALA A 145 -17.15 -17.30 -15.03
N ARG A 146 -16.41 -18.41 -15.14
CA ARG A 146 -16.89 -19.80 -15.04
C ARG A 146 -16.43 -20.50 -13.75
N ALA A 147 -15.80 -19.78 -12.83
CA ALA A 147 -15.28 -20.35 -11.59
C ALA A 147 -16.40 -20.94 -10.72
N ASN A 148 -16.13 -22.10 -10.09
CA ASN A 148 -17.02 -22.64 -9.08
C ASN A 148 -17.08 -21.66 -7.90
N ILE A 149 -18.29 -21.15 -7.62
CA ILE A 149 -18.51 -20.13 -6.60
C ILE A 149 -18.13 -20.62 -5.18
N VAL A 150 -18.20 -21.93 -4.92
CA VAL A 150 -17.81 -22.54 -3.64
C VAL A 150 -16.28 -22.51 -3.49
N GLU A 151 -15.55 -23.10 -4.44
CA GLU A 151 -14.08 -23.13 -4.44
C GLU A 151 -13.45 -21.74 -4.35
N LEU A 152 -14.01 -20.76 -5.07
CA LEU A 152 -13.59 -19.36 -4.99
C LEU A 152 -13.93 -18.74 -3.61
N THR A 153 -15.06 -19.10 -3.02
CA THR A 153 -15.43 -18.64 -1.67
C THR A 153 -14.48 -19.20 -0.61
N ASP A 154 -14.13 -20.48 -0.70
CA ASP A 154 -13.22 -21.16 0.23
C ASP A 154 -11.80 -20.58 0.15
N LEU A 155 -11.28 -20.35 -1.07
CA LEU A 155 -10.00 -19.66 -1.29
C LEU A 155 -9.98 -18.26 -0.67
N LEU A 156 -11.10 -17.54 -0.74
CA LEU A 156 -11.25 -16.19 -0.19
C LEU A 156 -11.54 -16.18 1.33
N GLN A 157 -11.86 -17.33 1.95
CA GLN A 157 -12.25 -17.40 3.36
C GLN A 157 -11.25 -16.73 4.31
N PRO A 158 -9.91 -16.94 4.20
CA PRO A 158 -8.93 -16.42 5.17
C PRO A 158 -8.84 -14.89 5.22
N ILE A 159 -9.27 -14.18 4.17
CA ILE A 159 -9.20 -12.71 4.07
C ILE A 159 -10.53 -12.01 4.37
N GLY A 160 -11.57 -12.76 4.73
CA GLY A 160 -12.89 -12.25 5.06
C GLY A 160 -13.70 -11.78 3.85
N LEU A 161 -14.98 -11.43 4.09
CA LEU A 161 -15.95 -11.00 3.07
C LEU A 161 -16.13 -11.98 1.88
N HIS A 162 -15.65 -13.22 2.01
CA HIS A 162 -15.51 -14.24 0.95
C HIS A 162 -16.78 -14.40 0.11
N ASN A 163 -17.92 -14.59 0.75
CA ASN A 163 -19.24 -14.73 0.11
C ASN A 163 -19.60 -13.55 -0.82
N ILE A 164 -19.24 -12.33 -0.43
CA ILE A 164 -19.52 -11.10 -1.19
C ILE A 164 -18.45 -10.90 -2.27
N ARG A 165 -17.18 -11.21 -1.97
CA ARG A 165 -16.07 -11.11 -2.92
C ARG A 165 -16.18 -12.11 -4.05
N ALA A 166 -16.45 -13.38 -3.77
CA ALA A 166 -16.61 -14.43 -4.78
C ALA A 166 -17.71 -14.07 -5.80
N ARG A 167 -18.90 -13.70 -5.32
CA ARG A 167 -20.01 -13.29 -6.19
C ARG A 167 -19.70 -12.02 -6.98
N ARG A 168 -19.00 -11.04 -6.40
CA ARG A 168 -18.54 -9.84 -7.12
C ARG A 168 -17.51 -10.18 -8.19
N LEU A 169 -16.53 -11.02 -7.89
CA LEU A 169 -15.45 -11.40 -8.81
C LEU A 169 -15.98 -12.20 -10.01
N VAL A 170 -16.87 -13.17 -9.79
CA VAL A 170 -17.52 -13.92 -10.88
C VAL A 170 -18.38 -12.99 -11.72
N SER A 171 -19.23 -12.15 -11.11
CA SER A 171 -20.07 -11.18 -11.83
C SER A 171 -19.25 -10.12 -12.59
N MET A 172 -18.14 -9.66 -12.01
CA MET A 172 -17.19 -8.76 -12.65
C MET A 172 -16.57 -9.39 -13.89
N ALA A 173 -16.05 -10.61 -13.76
CA ALA A 173 -15.46 -11.35 -14.86
C ALA A 173 -16.49 -11.67 -15.96
N GLN A 174 -17.72 -12.02 -15.60
CA GLN A 174 -18.83 -12.22 -16.55
C GLN A 174 -19.10 -10.95 -17.38
N THR A 175 -19.22 -9.78 -16.75
CA THR A 175 -19.37 -8.51 -17.47
C THR A 175 -18.12 -8.13 -18.27
N MET A 176 -16.90 -8.54 -17.87
CA MET A 176 -15.70 -8.36 -18.69
C MET A 176 -15.63 -9.30 -19.91
N VAL A 177 -16.22 -10.49 -19.85
CA VAL A 177 -16.35 -11.39 -21.00
C VAL A 177 -17.44 -10.90 -21.97
N GLU A 178 -18.56 -10.40 -21.44
CA GLU A 178 -19.67 -9.83 -22.22
C GLU A 178 -19.30 -8.49 -22.86
N ILE A 179 -18.58 -7.63 -22.13
CA ILE A 179 -18.13 -6.30 -22.54
C ILE A 179 -16.62 -6.19 -22.26
N PRO A 180 -15.75 -6.66 -23.18
CA PRO A 180 -14.30 -6.58 -23.05
C PRO A 180 -13.78 -5.16 -22.81
N TYR A 181 -12.68 -5.05 -22.07
CA TYR A 181 -12.05 -3.77 -21.81
C TYR A 181 -11.53 -3.14 -23.10
N ASN A 182 -11.93 -1.88 -23.34
CA ASN A 182 -11.38 -1.03 -24.38
C ASN A 182 -11.27 0.39 -23.82
N GLU A 183 -10.08 1.00 -23.90
CA GLU A 183 -9.78 2.34 -23.36
C GLU A 183 -10.62 3.46 -24.01
N SER A 184 -11.20 3.23 -25.20
CA SER A 184 -12.12 4.19 -25.82
C SER A 184 -13.54 4.20 -25.23
N ASN A 185 -13.89 3.25 -24.36
CA ASN A 185 -15.22 3.18 -23.78
C ASN A 185 -15.38 4.17 -22.61
N LEU A 186 -16.56 4.78 -22.45
CA LEU A 186 -16.85 5.66 -21.33
C LEU A 186 -18.16 5.26 -20.65
N PHE A 187 -18.06 4.67 -19.46
CA PHE A 187 -19.21 4.24 -18.67
C PHE A 187 -19.39 5.07 -17.41
N LYS A 188 -20.65 5.33 -17.08
CA LYS A 188 -21.03 6.16 -15.94
C LYS A 188 -20.61 5.55 -14.61
N SER A 189 -19.87 6.29 -13.80
CA SER A 189 -19.47 5.85 -12.48
C SER A 189 -20.69 5.65 -11.56
N ARG A 190 -20.71 4.52 -10.86
CA ARG A 190 -21.67 4.23 -9.78
C ARG A 190 -21.41 5.08 -8.52
N ASP A 191 -20.19 5.58 -8.36
CA ASP A 191 -19.77 6.51 -7.32
C ASP A 191 -19.70 7.93 -7.90
N ARG A 192 -20.62 8.81 -7.48
CA ARG A 192 -20.72 10.20 -7.95
C ARG A 192 -19.47 11.06 -7.67
N THR A 193 -18.53 10.59 -6.85
CA THR A 193 -17.26 11.31 -6.60
C THR A 193 -16.18 10.94 -7.60
N ALA A 194 -16.29 9.79 -8.28
CA ALA A 194 -15.33 9.32 -9.27
C ALA A 194 -15.74 9.77 -10.68
N PRO A 195 -14.78 10.03 -11.59
CA PRO A 195 -15.09 10.28 -12.99
C PRO A 195 -15.63 9.01 -13.68
N ASP A 196 -16.38 9.24 -14.75
CA ASP A 196 -16.76 8.19 -15.68
C ASP A 196 -15.51 7.59 -16.36
N SER A 197 -15.51 6.29 -16.66
CA SER A 197 -14.31 5.57 -17.11
C SER A 197 -14.62 4.27 -17.87
N PRO A 198 -13.65 3.70 -18.62
CA PRO A 198 -13.84 2.42 -19.33
C PRO A 198 -14.17 1.25 -18.41
N ILE A 199 -13.75 1.31 -17.14
CA ILE A 199 -14.00 0.26 -16.15
C ILE A 199 -15.25 0.50 -15.28
N GLY A 200 -15.91 1.66 -15.41
CA GLY A 200 -17.01 2.09 -14.53
C GLY A 200 -18.25 1.18 -14.54
N ILE A 201 -18.41 0.38 -15.60
CA ILE A 201 -19.49 -0.60 -15.75
C ILE A 201 -19.33 -1.85 -14.87
N TYR A 202 -18.10 -2.27 -14.58
CA TYR A 202 -17.85 -3.61 -14.04
C TYR A 202 -18.31 -3.76 -12.58
N PRO A 203 -19.06 -4.83 -12.24
CA PRO A 203 -19.51 -5.13 -10.88
C PRO A 203 -18.41 -5.05 -9.82
N GLY A 204 -18.60 -4.19 -8.82
CA GLY A 204 -17.64 -3.99 -7.73
C GLY A 204 -16.61 -2.88 -7.95
N VAL A 205 -16.52 -2.30 -9.15
CA VAL A 205 -15.75 -1.07 -9.40
C VAL A 205 -16.40 0.11 -8.68
N GLY A 206 -15.54 0.97 -8.15
CA GLY A 206 -15.87 2.22 -7.45
C GLY A 206 -14.60 3.07 -7.33
N ARG A 207 -14.67 4.18 -6.58
CA ARG A 207 -13.62 5.22 -6.58
C ARG A 207 -12.19 4.71 -6.48
N TYR A 208 -11.90 3.78 -5.58
CA TYR A 208 -10.54 3.21 -5.40
C TYR A 208 -10.00 2.48 -6.64
N ALA A 209 -10.85 1.72 -7.34
CA ALA A 209 -10.46 1.01 -8.56
C ALA A 209 -10.33 1.97 -9.74
N ILE A 210 -11.21 2.99 -9.84
CA ILE A 210 -11.14 4.05 -10.85
C ILE A 210 -9.86 4.88 -10.68
N ASP A 211 -9.58 5.39 -9.46
CA ASP A 211 -8.33 6.09 -9.16
C ASP A 211 -7.11 5.20 -9.45
N SER A 212 -7.15 3.90 -9.11
CA SER A 212 -6.06 2.96 -9.41
C SER A 212 -5.84 2.80 -10.93
N TRP A 213 -6.90 2.66 -11.74
CA TRP A 213 -6.78 2.56 -13.20
C TRP A 213 -6.22 3.86 -13.82
N ARG A 214 -6.71 5.03 -13.36
CA ARG A 214 -6.21 6.35 -13.78
C ARG A 214 -4.72 6.57 -13.42
N ILE A 215 -4.26 6.00 -12.31
CA ILE A 215 -2.85 6.11 -11.89
C ILE A 215 -1.96 5.08 -12.61
N PHE A 216 -2.39 3.83 -12.78
CA PHE A 216 -1.50 2.71 -13.15
C PHE A 216 -1.70 2.10 -14.54
N VAL A 217 -2.73 2.52 -15.31
CA VAL A 217 -3.00 2.01 -16.67
C VAL A 217 -3.17 3.15 -17.67
N ALA A 218 -4.09 4.08 -17.38
CA ALA A 218 -4.50 5.12 -18.32
C ALA A 218 -3.32 5.99 -18.77
N GLY A 219 -3.22 6.25 -20.09
CA GLY A 219 -2.13 7.05 -20.67
C GLY A 219 -0.73 6.47 -20.41
N GLY A 220 -0.60 5.14 -20.27
CA GLY A 220 0.64 4.44 -19.96
C GLY A 220 0.99 4.35 -18.47
N GLY A 221 0.19 4.99 -17.59
CA GLY A 221 0.33 4.94 -16.14
C GLY A 221 1.55 5.65 -15.55
N ALA A 222 1.60 5.70 -14.23
CA ALA A 222 2.60 6.42 -13.44
C ALA A 222 4.03 5.88 -13.55
N SER A 223 4.23 4.69 -14.14
CA SER A 223 5.56 4.20 -14.52
C SER A 223 6.23 5.03 -15.61
N VAL A 224 5.47 5.77 -16.43
CA VAL A 224 6.04 6.68 -17.45
C VAL A 224 6.99 7.69 -16.77
N GLY A 225 8.21 7.79 -17.31
CA GLY A 225 9.29 8.65 -16.80
C GLY A 225 10.19 8.02 -15.72
N LEU A 226 9.79 6.93 -15.08
CA LEU A 226 10.66 6.21 -14.13
C LEU A 226 11.67 5.33 -14.88
N ARG A 227 12.96 5.44 -14.55
CA ARG A 227 14.04 4.64 -15.16
C ARG A 227 14.61 3.62 -14.18
N GLY A 228 14.75 2.37 -14.64
CA GLY A 228 15.32 1.26 -13.87
C GLY A 228 14.39 0.03 -13.87
N ALA A 229 14.88 -1.09 -13.35
CA ALA A 229 14.06 -2.30 -13.21
C ALA A 229 12.94 -2.10 -12.18
N LYS A 230 11.75 -2.65 -12.48
CA LYS A 230 10.66 -2.88 -11.52
C LYS A 230 10.42 -4.39 -11.35
N PRO A 231 9.89 -4.87 -10.23
CA PRO A 231 9.33 -6.22 -10.15
C PRO A 231 8.24 -6.43 -11.20
N VAL A 232 8.34 -7.53 -11.94
CA VAL A 232 7.33 -7.98 -12.93
C VAL A 232 6.39 -9.01 -12.32
N SER A 233 5.22 -9.21 -12.93
CA SER A 233 4.31 -10.28 -12.50
C SER A 233 4.91 -11.66 -12.78
N PRO A 234 4.78 -12.64 -11.86
CA PRO A 234 5.07 -14.04 -12.17
C PRO A 234 4.21 -14.60 -13.33
N PHE A 235 3.13 -13.91 -13.68
CA PHE A 235 2.23 -14.24 -14.79
C PHE A 235 2.55 -13.46 -16.09
N ASP A 236 3.67 -12.73 -16.14
CA ASP A 236 4.21 -12.11 -17.36
C ASP A 236 5.56 -12.72 -17.77
N THR A 237 6.33 -13.28 -16.82
CA THR A 237 7.62 -13.93 -17.08
C THR A 237 7.51 -15.23 -17.88
N VAL A 238 6.43 -16.00 -17.68
CA VAL A 238 6.24 -17.31 -18.35
C VAL A 238 6.20 -17.18 -19.88
N SER A 239 5.70 -16.06 -20.40
CA SER A 239 5.70 -15.80 -21.85
C SER A 239 7.11 -15.66 -22.43
N VAL A 240 8.06 -15.13 -21.66
CA VAL A 240 9.45 -14.90 -22.14
C VAL A 240 10.22 -16.22 -22.24
N GLU A 241 9.97 -17.16 -21.33
CA GLU A 241 10.58 -18.50 -21.38
C GLU A 241 9.99 -19.37 -22.49
N ALA A 242 8.73 -19.15 -22.87
CA ALA A 242 8.11 -19.81 -24.03
C ALA A 242 8.65 -19.29 -25.38
N GLU A 243 8.77 -17.96 -25.54
CA GLU A 243 9.33 -17.32 -26.75
C GLU A 243 10.80 -17.70 -26.98
N ALA A 244 11.55 -18.06 -25.93
CA ALA A 244 12.92 -18.54 -26.04
C ALA A 244 13.09 -19.88 -26.79
N SER A 245 11.98 -20.55 -27.19
CA SER A 245 11.99 -21.84 -27.90
C SER A 245 11.08 -21.86 -29.15
N GLY A 246 10.91 -20.73 -29.86
CA GLY A 246 10.03 -20.66 -31.05
C GLY A 246 10.46 -19.67 -32.16
N THR A 247 10.99 -20.22 -33.25
CA THR A 247 11.08 -19.67 -34.63
C THR A 247 10.75 -18.18 -34.86
N GLN A 248 11.78 -17.38 -35.20
CA GLN A 248 11.61 -16.03 -35.76
C GLN A 248 10.91 -16.04 -37.13
N LEU A 249 9.79 -15.32 -37.28
CA LEU A 249 9.41 -14.60 -38.52
C LEU A 249 8.11 -13.78 -38.36
N ALA A 250 8.24 -12.46 -38.16
CA ALA A 250 7.14 -11.48 -38.33
C ALA A 250 7.73 -10.11 -38.73
N PRO A 251 7.06 -9.32 -39.60
CA PRO A 251 7.63 -8.08 -40.15
C PRO A 251 7.47 -6.87 -39.22
N ALA A 252 8.32 -5.87 -39.42
CA ALA A 252 8.29 -4.62 -38.65
C ALA A 252 6.99 -3.81 -38.89
N LEU A 253 6.31 -3.44 -37.81
CA LEU A 253 5.22 -2.47 -37.84
C LEU A 253 5.76 -1.05 -38.10
N PRO A 254 5.00 -0.18 -38.79
CA PRO A 254 5.46 1.17 -39.11
C PRO A 254 5.60 2.02 -37.83
N SER A 255 6.66 2.82 -37.76
CA SER A 255 6.94 3.71 -36.64
C SER A 255 5.91 4.85 -36.58
N MET A 256 4.85 4.64 -35.80
CA MET A 256 3.89 5.67 -35.42
C MET A 256 4.55 6.69 -34.47
N SER A 257 5.32 7.61 -35.05
CA SER A 257 5.81 8.84 -34.41
C SER A 257 4.65 9.80 -34.10
N ARG A 258 3.74 9.38 -33.22
CA ARG A 258 2.79 10.29 -32.58
C ARG A 258 3.55 11.21 -31.64
N ASN A 259 3.19 12.49 -31.61
CA ASN A 259 3.73 13.45 -30.64
C ASN A 259 3.25 13.07 -29.22
N VAL A 260 4.05 12.32 -28.47
CA VAL A 260 3.72 11.87 -27.11
C VAL A 260 3.96 12.98 -26.07
N GLU A 261 4.73 14.02 -26.41
CA GLU A 261 5.25 15.00 -25.45
C GLU A 261 4.24 16.07 -24.97
N ALA A 262 2.99 16.08 -25.48
CA ALA A 262 2.04 17.17 -25.29
C ALA A 262 0.73 16.81 -24.54
N MET A 263 0.53 15.56 -24.12
CA MET A 263 -0.57 15.19 -23.21
C MET A 263 0.00 14.92 -21.82
N GLU A 264 -0.46 15.65 -20.80
CA GLU A 264 -0.09 15.35 -19.42
C GLU A 264 -0.59 13.96 -19.02
N ALA A 265 0.31 13.09 -18.58
CA ALA A 265 -0.01 11.72 -18.19
C ALA A 265 -1.09 11.70 -17.09
N GLU A 266 -2.17 10.93 -17.31
CA GLU A 266 -3.44 10.99 -16.56
C GLU A 266 -3.25 10.98 -15.03
N TRP A 267 -2.30 10.18 -14.53
CA TRP A 267 -1.96 10.09 -13.10
C TRP A 267 -1.69 11.45 -12.43
N LYS A 268 -1.21 12.47 -13.18
CA LYS A 268 -0.93 13.82 -12.70
C LYS A 268 -2.20 14.58 -12.30
N THR A 269 -3.36 14.23 -12.84
CA THR A 269 -4.66 14.86 -12.54
C THR A 269 -5.43 14.15 -11.42
N VAL A 270 -4.96 12.99 -10.95
CA VAL A 270 -5.72 12.15 -10.01
C VAL A 270 -5.59 12.68 -8.58
N MET A 271 -6.72 12.99 -7.97
CA MET A 271 -6.84 13.37 -6.55
C MET A 271 -7.55 12.25 -5.78
N PRO A 272 -6.86 11.15 -5.41
CA PRO A 272 -7.50 9.96 -4.87
C PRO A 272 -8.02 10.17 -3.45
N LEU A 273 -8.99 9.34 -3.05
CA LEU A 273 -9.47 9.31 -1.65
C LEU A 273 -8.74 8.28 -0.78
N ASP A 274 -8.17 7.23 -1.38
CA ASP A 274 -7.44 6.20 -0.64
C ASP A 274 -6.08 6.67 -0.11
N LYS A 275 -5.69 6.18 1.07
CA LYS A 275 -4.47 6.57 1.78
C LYS A 275 -3.18 6.04 1.14
N GLU A 276 -3.21 4.84 0.54
CA GLU A 276 -2.02 4.26 -0.11
C GLU A 276 -1.81 4.92 -1.48
N LEU A 277 -2.88 5.17 -2.24
CA LEU A 277 -2.81 5.94 -3.50
C LEU A 277 -2.31 7.38 -3.27
N ARG A 278 -2.72 8.02 -2.17
CA ARG A 278 -2.18 9.33 -1.76
C ARG A 278 -0.69 9.27 -1.44
N ALA A 279 -0.26 8.29 -0.66
CA ALA A 279 1.15 8.15 -0.29
C ALA A 279 2.04 7.79 -1.50
N TYR A 280 1.50 6.99 -2.43
CA TYR A 280 2.11 6.73 -3.74
C TYR A 280 2.29 8.02 -4.55
N LEU A 281 1.24 8.85 -4.69
CA LEU A 281 1.34 10.10 -5.45
C LEU A 281 2.28 11.12 -4.81
N VAL A 282 2.34 11.22 -3.48
CA VAL A 282 3.35 12.04 -2.78
C VAL A 282 4.77 11.59 -3.16
N TRP A 283 5.05 10.28 -3.18
CA TRP A 283 6.34 9.75 -3.63
C TRP A 283 6.58 9.95 -5.13
N ARG A 284 5.58 9.73 -5.98
CA ARG A 284 5.71 9.84 -7.44
C ARG A 284 5.91 11.29 -7.89
N TRP A 285 5.30 12.27 -7.22
CA TRP A 285 5.58 13.70 -7.46
C TRP A 285 6.93 14.13 -6.89
N ALA A 286 7.37 13.59 -5.75
CA ALA A 286 8.73 13.84 -5.24
C ALA A 286 9.81 13.35 -6.24
N LYS A 287 9.53 12.30 -7.02
CA LYS A 287 10.37 11.86 -8.15
C LYS A 287 10.41 12.82 -9.34
N GLU A 288 9.38 13.68 -9.51
CA GLU A 288 9.39 14.80 -10.46
C GLU A 288 10.00 16.08 -9.83
N GLY A 289 10.59 16.01 -8.63
CA GLY A 289 11.10 17.18 -7.89
C GLY A 289 10.01 18.11 -7.33
N LYS A 290 8.75 17.65 -7.24
CA LYS A 290 7.59 18.47 -6.87
C LYS A 290 6.99 18.03 -5.53
N VAL A 291 6.58 19.02 -4.72
CA VAL A 291 5.72 18.78 -3.55
C VAL A 291 4.27 18.68 -4.02
N TRP A 292 3.57 17.63 -3.59
CA TRP A 292 2.14 17.42 -3.87
C TRP A 292 1.38 17.14 -2.58
N ASP A 293 0.24 17.81 -2.42
CA ASP A 293 -0.66 17.70 -1.28
C ASP A 293 -1.97 16.98 -1.70
N PRO A 294 -2.45 15.97 -0.93
CA PRO A 294 -3.66 15.21 -1.23
C PRO A 294 -4.99 15.98 -1.30
N VAL A 295 -5.01 17.29 -1.01
CA VAL A 295 -6.19 18.16 -1.09
C VAL A 295 -5.97 19.31 -2.08
N ARG A 296 -4.74 19.86 -2.14
CA ARG A 296 -4.40 21.06 -2.92
C ARG A 296 -3.67 20.78 -4.24
N GLY A 297 -3.24 19.55 -4.50
CA GLY A 297 -2.46 19.19 -5.69
C GLY A 297 -1.00 19.59 -5.58
N VAL A 298 -0.34 19.88 -6.72
CA VAL A 298 1.07 20.32 -6.74
C VAL A 298 1.17 21.69 -6.07
N ALA A 299 2.03 21.81 -5.06
CA ALA A 299 2.34 23.09 -4.45
C ALA A 299 3.14 23.95 -5.45
N SER A 300 2.65 25.16 -5.73
CA SER A 300 3.39 26.13 -6.54
C SER A 300 4.67 26.54 -5.81
N THR A 301 5.81 26.14 -6.36
CA THR A 301 7.12 26.59 -5.88
C THR A 301 7.28 28.07 -6.23
N SER A 302 6.88 28.95 -5.31
CA SER A 302 7.28 30.35 -5.34
C SER A 302 8.81 30.40 -5.29
N ARG A 303 9.45 30.65 -6.43
CA ARG A 303 10.89 30.91 -6.48
C ARG A 303 11.15 32.14 -5.61
N GLY A 304 11.83 31.94 -4.48
CA GLY A 304 12.28 33.05 -3.64
C GLY A 304 13.19 33.95 -4.47
N SER A 305 12.87 35.24 -4.52
CA SER A 305 13.72 36.22 -5.19
C SER A 305 14.89 36.58 -4.27
N HIS A 306 16.07 36.08 -4.62
CA HIS A 306 17.37 36.44 -4.06
C HIS A 306 18.38 36.54 -5.19
#